data_AF-U1GNV5-F1
#
_entry.id   AF-U1GNV5-F1
#
_cell.length_a   1.000
_cell.length_b   1.000
_cell.length_c   1.000
_cell.angle_alpha   90.00
_cell.angle_beta   90.00
_cell.angle_gamma   90.00
#
_symmetry.space_group_name_H-M   'P 1'
#
loop_
_entity.id
_entity.type
_entity.pdbx_description
1 polymer ?
#
loop_
_entity_poly.entity_id
_entity_poly.type
_entity_poly.pdbx_seq_one_letter_code
_entity_poly.pdbx_strand_id
1 'polypeptide(L)'
;MICSSCRRTLLSHLPGRVNSTPPIRYTSTTPSTSPAPRQPPPNIALPTAKTTSSAISSNSPGISQPLSTPMLPSTSSASRPNQAKPSKQQKLVGSIPGGTPLQGLGYLKAKPTIVAKEDDEYPDWLWTLLEPEAGAATKGEKSAADIAALPRAARDKYTKKQAKLLKNVPKPIPLHEQSKDLTRPGESAVVSMQRRQEVVRSSRNARRKAIKEENFLRGL
;
A
#
# COMPACT_ATOMS: atom_id res chain seq x y z
N MET A 1 -42.78 6.68 41.04
CA MET A 1 -43.02 5.39 40.35
C MET A 1 -44.16 5.61 39.36
N ILE A 2 -43.91 5.47 38.06
CA ILE A 2 -44.92 5.75 37.01
C ILE A 2 -45.77 4.48 36.79
N CYS A 3 -47.09 4.62 36.88
CA CYS A 3 -48.06 3.53 36.84
C CYS A 3 -48.09 2.81 35.48
N SER A 4 -48.32 1.49 35.47
CA SER A 4 -48.35 0.63 34.28
C SER A 4 -49.38 1.09 33.23
N SER A 5 -50.46 1.75 33.68
CA SER A 5 -51.48 2.33 32.79
C SER A 5 -50.95 3.55 32.01
N CYS A 6 -50.09 4.37 32.63
CA CYS A 6 -49.48 5.55 31.97
C CYS A 6 -48.42 5.20 30.92
N ARG A 7 -47.87 3.98 30.95
CA ARG A 7 -46.92 3.51 29.92
C ARG A 7 -47.62 3.14 28.61
N ARG A 8 -48.87 2.67 28.65
CA ARG A 8 -49.60 2.25 27.45
C ARG A 8 -50.13 3.44 26.63
N THR A 9 -50.50 4.54 27.28
CA THR A 9 -51.04 5.74 26.62
C THR A 9 -49.99 6.54 25.83
N LEU A 10 -48.70 6.41 26.16
CA LEU A 10 -47.61 7.02 25.41
C LEU A 10 -47.23 6.25 24.13
N LEU A 11 -47.62 4.97 24.01
CA LEU A 11 -47.35 4.13 22.84
C LEU A 11 -48.49 4.17 21.79
N SER A 12 -49.64 4.75 22.13
CA SER A 12 -50.82 4.82 21.25
C SER A 12 -51.00 6.16 20.51
N HIS A 13 -50.11 7.14 20.72
CA HIS A 13 -50.10 8.42 20.00
C HIS A 13 -48.92 8.56 19.02
N LEU A 14 -48.57 7.47 18.34
CA LEU A 14 -47.76 7.54 17.12
C LEU A 14 -48.71 7.72 15.93
N PRO A 15 -48.74 8.88 15.25
CA PRO A 15 -49.48 9.00 14.01
C PRO A 15 -48.90 8.05 12.97
N GLY A 16 -49.76 7.19 12.43
CA GLY A 16 -49.45 6.27 11.36
C GLY A 16 -48.89 6.99 10.13
N ARG A 17 -47.78 6.46 9.64
CA ARG A 17 -47.13 6.83 8.39
C ARG A 17 -48.04 6.47 7.22
N VAL A 18 -48.76 7.46 6.70
CA VAL A 18 -49.40 7.41 5.38
C VAL A 18 -48.32 7.42 4.31
N ASN A 19 -48.31 6.40 3.45
CA ASN A 19 -47.62 6.43 2.17
C ASN A 19 -48.30 7.46 1.27
N SER A 20 -47.65 8.61 1.06
CA SER A 20 -47.99 9.51 -0.04
C SER A 20 -46.74 10.19 -0.54
N THR A 21 -46.38 9.89 -1.79
CA THR A 21 -45.29 10.48 -2.56
C THR A 21 -45.64 11.90 -2.99
N PRO A 22 -44.86 12.93 -2.61
CA PRO A 22 -44.95 14.23 -3.27
C PRO A 22 -43.98 14.29 -4.48
N PRO A 23 -44.40 14.84 -5.64
CA PRO A 23 -43.47 15.19 -6.70
C PRO A 23 -42.78 16.50 -6.32
N ILE A 24 -41.52 16.43 -5.86
CA ILE A 24 -40.70 17.64 -5.74
C ILE A 24 -40.10 17.96 -7.10
N ARG A 25 -40.66 19.00 -7.72
CA ARG A 25 -40.04 19.76 -8.80
C ARG A 25 -38.82 20.48 -8.22
N TYR A 26 -37.62 20.08 -8.61
CA TYR A 26 -36.43 20.91 -8.50
C TYR A 26 -36.14 21.54 -9.87
N THR A 27 -36.31 22.85 -9.95
CA THR A 27 -35.69 23.68 -10.98
C THR A 27 -34.19 23.69 -10.73
N SER A 28 -33.47 22.82 -11.42
CA SER A 28 -32.01 22.87 -11.51
C SER A 28 -31.65 23.79 -12.66
N THR A 29 -31.16 24.99 -12.34
CA THR A 29 -30.51 25.87 -13.31
C THR A 29 -29.09 25.34 -13.53
N THR A 30 -28.92 24.44 -14.50
CA THR A 30 -27.59 24.14 -15.06
C THR A 30 -27.35 25.07 -16.25
N PRO A 31 -26.18 25.72 -16.37
CA PRO A 31 -25.80 26.33 -17.64
C PRO A 31 -25.64 25.24 -18.69
N SER A 32 -26.50 25.31 -19.71
CA SER A 32 -26.48 24.52 -20.92
C SER A 32 -25.13 24.72 -21.64
N THR A 33 -24.29 23.68 -21.61
CA THR A 33 -23.21 23.53 -22.58
C THR A 33 -23.66 22.46 -23.57
N SER A 34 -23.92 22.88 -24.81
CA SER A 34 -24.33 22.01 -25.91
C SER A 34 -23.33 20.87 -26.10
N PRO A 35 -23.78 19.62 -26.30
CA PRO A 35 -22.88 18.53 -26.65
C PRO A 35 -22.40 18.71 -28.11
N ALA A 36 -21.10 18.99 -28.26
CA ALA A 36 -20.43 18.84 -29.55
C ALA A 36 -20.45 17.35 -29.97
N PRO A 37 -20.71 17.03 -31.25
CA PRO A 37 -20.69 15.65 -31.72
C PRO A 37 -19.25 15.09 -31.61
N ARG A 38 -19.12 13.96 -30.90
CA ARG A 38 -17.88 13.17 -30.87
C ARG A 38 -17.70 12.53 -32.24
N GLN A 39 -16.79 13.07 -33.05
CA GLN A 39 -16.26 12.34 -34.19
C GLN A 39 -15.27 11.27 -33.69
N PRO A 40 -15.40 10.00 -34.13
CA PRO A 40 -14.35 9.00 -33.89
C PRO A 40 -13.09 9.37 -34.69
N PRO A 41 -11.89 9.08 -34.18
CA PRO A 41 -10.66 9.27 -34.95
C PRO A 41 -10.65 8.36 -36.19
N PRO A 42 -10.09 8.81 -37.33
CA PRO A 42 -9.97 7.98 -38.51
C PRO A 42 -9.04 6.78 -38.25
N ASN A 43 -9.58 5.59 -38.51
CA ASN A 43 -8.86 4.32 -38.53
C ASN A 43 -7.76 4.37 -39.59
N ILE A 44 -6.50 4.39 -39.17
CA ILE A 44 -5.37 4.09 -40.04
C ILE A 44 -5.31 2.58 -40.18
N ALA A 45 -5.76 2.08 -41.33
CA ALA A 45 -5.60 0.69 -41.74
C ALA A 45 -4.13 0.46 -42.15
N LEU A 46 -3.43 -0.42 -41.43
CA LEU A 46 -2.23 -1.09 -41.94
C LEU A 46 -2.61 -2.52 -42.40
N PRO A 47 -2.16 -2.96 -43.58
CA PRO A 47 -2.40 -4.32 -44.05
C PRO A 47 -1.43 -5.28 -43.35
N THR A 48 -1.93 -6.14 -42.46
CA THR A 48 -1.16 -7.32 -42.01
C THR A 48 -1.62 -8.53 -42.81
N ALA A 49 -0.68 -9.09 -43.56
CA ALA A 49 -0.85 -10.32 -44.29
C ALA A 49 -1.06 -11.50 -43.33
N LYS A 50 -1.94 -12.41 -43.75
CA LYS A 50 -2.17 -13.72 -43.14
C LYS A 50 -0.98 -14.64 -43.46
N THR A 51 -0.45 -15.35 -42.46
CA THR A 51 0.08 -16.71 -42.65
C THR A 51 0.18 -17.44 -41.31
N THR A 52 -0.80 -18.33 -41.11
CA THR A 52 -0.71 -19.71 -40.62
C THR A 52 0.35 -20.12 -39.59
N SER A 53 -0.18 -20.60 -38.46
CA SER A 53 0.22 -21.73 -37.62
C SER A 53 1.49 -22.53 -37.97
N SER A 54 2.33 -22.79 -36.97
CA SER A 54 2.78 -24.15 -36.61
C SER A 54 3.45 -24.17 -35.24
N ALA A 55 3.03 -25.13 -34.43
CA ALA A 55 3.55 -25.48 -33.12
C ALA A 55 4.76 -26.41 -33.25
N ILE A 56 5.82 -26.20 -32.49
CA ILE A 56 6.77 -27.25 -32.09
C ILE A 56 7.22 -26.98 -30.66
N SER A 57 6.70 -27.80 -29.73
CA SER A 57 7.27 -28.02 -28.41
C SER A 57 8.57 -28.81 -28.53
N SER A 58 9.63 -28.40 -27.83
CA SER A 58 10.82 -29.20 -27.61
C SER A 58 11.14 -29.25 -26.10
N ASN A 59 10.51 -30.20 -25.41
CA ASN A 59 11.00 -30.69 -24.13
C ASN A 59 12.22 -31.56 -24.39
N SER A 60 13.38 -31.17 -23.87
CA SER A 60 14.57 -32.03 -23.80
C SER A 60 14.98 -32.17 -22.33
N PRO A 61 14.97 -33.39 -21.76
CA PRO A 61 15.48 -33.65 -20.42
C PRO A 61 16.96 -34.01 -20.52
N GLY A 62 17.83 -33.18 -19.94
CA GLY A 62 19.28 -33.33 -20.02
C GLY A 62 19.96 -33.21 -18.65
N ILE A 63 20.03 -34.34 -17.95
CA ILE A 63 21.18 -34.89 -17.23
C ILE A 63 22.04 -33.94 -16.36
N SER A 64 22.01 -34.29 -15.07
CA SER A 64 22.94 -34.01 -13.98
C SER A 64 24.43 -34.00 -14.34
N GLN A 65 25.15 -32.98 -13.85
CA GLN A 65 26.53 -33.12 -13.36
C GLN A 65 26.77 -32.27 -12.10
N PRO A 66 27.39 -32.81 -11.04
CA PRO A 66 27.83 -32.07 -9.87
C PRO A 66 29.28 -31.60 -10.05
N LEU A 67 29.58 -30.33 -9.79
CA LEU A 67 30.96 -29.86 -9.76
C LEU A 67 31.23 -28.99 -8.53
N SER A 68 32.31 -29.38 -7.87
CA SER A 68 32.71 -29.11 -6.50
C SER A 68 32.98 -27.64 -6.13
N THR A 69 32.68 -27.38 -4.86
CA THR A 69 33.30 -26.41 -3.96
C THR A 69 34.83 -26.42 -4.00
N PRO A 70 35.46 -25.22 -3.94
CA PRO A 70 36.74 -25.05 -3.26
C PRO A 70 36.60 -24.22 -1.97
N MET A 71 37.17 -24.77 -0.89
CA MET A 71 37.35 -24.17 0.43
C MET A 71 38.30 -22.97 0.38
N LEU A 72 37.99 -21.91 1.12
CA LEU A 72 39.02 -21.05 1.71
C LEU A 72 38.66 -20.64 3.15
N PRO A 73 39.68 -20.41 4.00
CA PRO A 73 39.60 -20.67 5.44
C PRO A 73 39.09 -19.53 6.30
N SER A 74 38.43 -19.93 7.38
CA SER A 74 38.10 -19.15 8.57
C SER A 74 39.32 -18.44 9.17
N THR A 75 39.20 -17.13 9.40
CA THR A 75 39.91 -16.45 10.49
C THR A 75 38.88 -15.97 11.49
N SER A 76 39.17 -16.25 12.75
CA SER A 76 38.30 -16.01 13.89
C SER A 76 38.87 -14.91 14.77
N SER A 77 37.95 -14.25 15.48
CA SER A 77 38.15 -13.49 16.72
C SER A 77 38.77 -12.08 16.63
N ALA A 78 37.93 -11.07 16.89
CA ALA A 78 38.03 -10.31 18.14
C ALA A 78 36.75 -9.48 18.36
N SER A 79 36.21 -9.59 19.57
CA SER A 79 34.99 -8.92 20.02
C SER A 79 35.34 -7.85 21.06
N ARG A 80 34.62 -6.70 21.00
CA ARG A 80 34.27 -5.70 22.05
C ARG A 80 34.54 -4.25 21.61
N PRO A 81 33.86 -3.25 22.21
CA PRO A 81 32.47 -3.22 22.67
C PRO A 81 31.67 -2.07 22.05
N ASN A 82 30.36 -2.26 22.14
CA ASN A 82 29.26 -1.37 21.84
C ASN A 82 29.46 0.06 22.43
N GLN A 83 29.65 1.05 21.56
CA GLN A 83 29.31 2.44 21.88
C GLN A 83 28.13 2.85 21.00
N ALA A 84 26.94 2.84 21.60
CA ALA A 84 25.73 3.41 21.03
C ALA A 84 25.90 4.93 20.93
N LYS A 85 26.39 5.39 19.78
CA LYS A 85 26.24 6.78 19.33
C LYS A 85 24.87 6.91 18.68
N PRO A 86 24.15 8.03 18.89
CA PRO A 86 22.84 8.25 18.27
C PRO A 86 23.00 8.07 16.76
N SER A 87 22.19 7.19 16.18
CA SER A 87 22.21 6.91 14.75
C SER A 87 21.89 8.21 14.01
N LYS A 88 22.93 8.96 13.61
CA LYS A 88 22.85 9.88 12.49
C LYS A 88 22.23 9.06 11.37
N GLN A 89 21.05 9.47 10.92
CA GLN A 89 20.44 8.95 9.71
C GLN A 89 21.52 9.06 8.64
N GLN A 90 22.15 7.94 8.29
CA GLN A 90 23.13 7.93 7.22
C GLN A 90 22.33 8.24 5.97
N LYS A 91 22.54 9.43 5.40
CA LYS A 91 21.94 9.82 4.12
C LYS A 91 22.21 8.65 3.17
N LEU A 92 21.14 8.04 2.65
CA LEU A 92 21.27 6.95 1.70
C LEU A 92 22.03 7.54 0.49
N VAL A 93 23.24 7.05 0.27
CA VAL A 93 24.10 7.52 -0.82
C VAL A 93 23.70 6.78 -2.09
N GLY A 94 23.66 7.50 -3.22
CA GLY A 94 23.43 6.93 -4.52
C GLY A 94 24.53 5.93 -4.87
N SER A 95 24.17 4.83 -5.54
CA SER A 95 25.15 3.85 -6.02
C SER A 95 25.89 4.33 -7.29
N ILE A 96 25.39 5.39 -7.94
CA ILE A 96 25.92 5.90 -9.21
C ILE A 96 26.68 7.20 -8.92
N PRO A 97 27.98 7.28 -9.22
CA PRO A 97 28.72 8.52 -9.02
C PRO A 97 28.26 9.60 -10.01
N GLY A 98 28.33 10.86 -9.56
CA GLY A 98 28.10 12.02 -10.42
C GLY A 98 29.01 11.99 -11.66
N GLY A 99 28.47 12.44 -12.79
CA GLY A 99 29.18 12.42 -14.08
C GLY A 99 28.96 11.15 -14.91
N THR A 100 28.25 10.14 -14.40
CA THR A 100 27.99 8.90 -15.16
C THR A 100 26.90 9.11 -16.21
N PRO A 101 27.12 8.76 -17.50
CA PRO A 101 26.10 8.85 -18.54
C PRO A 101 24.98 7.83 -18.31
N LEU A 102 23.74 8.30 -18.21
CA LEU A 102 22.57 7.47 -18.02
C LEU A 102 22.08 6.93 -19.36
N GLN A 103 22.34 5.64 -19.59
CA GLN A 103 21.99 4.95 -20.83
C GLN A 103 20.46 4.82 -20.98
N GLY A 104 19.96 4.91 -22.21
CA GLY A 104 18.55 4.66 -22.52
C GLY A 104 17.56 5.80 -22.22
N LEU A 105 18.00 6.93 -21.62
CA LEU A 105 17.12 8.10 -21.40
C LEU A 105 17.01 9.02 -22.62
N GLY A 106 18.05 9.07 -23.46
CA GLY A 106 18.13 9.94 -24.63
C GLY A 106 17.36 9.40 -25.84
N TYR A 107 16.03 9.38 -25.79
CA TYR A 107 15.18 8.89 -26.89
C TYR A 107 15.08 9.86 -28.10
N LEU A 108 15.60 11.09 -27.96
CA LEU A 108 15.59 12.11 -29.00
C LEU A 108 16.92 12.18 -29.73
N LYS A 109 16.86 12.18 -31.07
CA LYS A 109 18.04 12.35 -31.93
C LYS A 109 18.65 13.75 -31.72
N ALA A 110 19.97 13.84 -31.78
CA ALA A 110 20.75 15.08 -31.65
C ALA A 110 20.61 15.83 -30.30
N LYS A 111 20.21 15.15 -29.22
CA LYS A 111 20.34 15.69 -27.85
C LYS A 111 21.60 15.16 -27.17
N PRO A 112 22.24 15.96 -26.29
CA PRO A 112 23.37 15.48 -25.50
C PRO A 112 22.94 14.32 -24.61
N THR A 113 23.88 13.43 -24.31
CA THR A 113 23.69 12.33 -23.37
C THR A 113 23.34 12.89 -21.99
N ILE A 114 22.29 12.35 -21.37
CA ILE A 114 21.89 12.75 -20.02
C ILE A 114 22.89 12.14 -19.04
N VAL A 115 23.45 12.98 -18.18
CA VAL A 115 24.47 12.61 -17.20
C VAL A 115 23.89 12.72 -15.80
N ALA A 116 24.25 11.79 -14.91
CA ALA A 116 23.88 11.84 -13.51
C ALA A 116 24.60 13.01 -12.81
N LYS A 117 23.85 13.78 -12.03
CA LYS A 117 24.39 14.82 -11.14
C LYS A 117 24.93 14.23 -9.85
N GLU A 118 25.57 15.06 -9.01
CA GLU A 118 25.97 14.65 -7.66
C GLU A 118 24.75 14.43 -6.75
N ASP A 119 24.90 13.57 -5.73
CA ASP A 119 23.81 13.18 -4.82
C ASP A 119 23.19 14.36 -4.05
N ASP A 120 23.96 15.44 -3.85
CA ASP A 120 23.53 16.66 -3.16
C ASP A 120 22.73 17.61 -4.05
N GLU A 121 22.85 17.50 -5.37
CA GLU A 121 22.02 18.27 -6.31
C GLU A 121 20.61 17.70 -6.46
N TYR A 122 20.41 16.43 -6.09
CA TYR A 122 19.09 15.82 -6.11
C TYR A 122 18.28 16.21 -4.88
N PRO A 123 16.96 16.43 -5.04
CA PRO A 123 16.10 16.82 -3.93
C PRO A 123 15.96 15.68 -2.91
N ASP A 124 15.83 16.05 -1.63
CA ASP A 124 15.84 15.10 -0.50
C ASP A 124 14.75 14.01 -0.58
N TRP A 125 13.60 14.32 -1.18
CA TRP A 125 12.51 13.35 -1.32
C TRP A 125 12.92 12.11 -2.13
N LEU A 126 13.92 12.21 -3.02
CA LEU A 126 14.41 11.07 -3.80
C LEU A 126 14.91 9.94 -2.89
N TRP A 127 15.64 10.31 -1.85
CA TRP A 127 16.24 9.37 -0.91
C TRP A 127 15.20 8.73 0.01
N THR A 128 14.06 9.40 0.22
CA THR A 128 12.94 8.88 1.02
C THR A 128 12.08 7.85 0.28
N LEU A 129 12.19 7.73 -1.06
CA LEU A 129 11.35 6.81 -1.85
C LEU A 129 11.62 5.33 -1.58
N LEU A 130 12.84 4.99 -1.15
CA LEU A 130 13.22 3.62 -0.82
C LEU A 130 12.76 3.20 0.57
N GLU A 131 12.37 4.15 1.42
CA GLU A 131 11.82 3.80 2.71
C GLU A 131 10.48 3.08 2.50
N PRO A 132 10.32 1.86 3.02
CA PRO A 132 9.04 1.19 2.92
C PRO A 132 8.01 2.08 3.62
N GLU A 133 6.93 2.42 2.92
CA GLU A 133 5.76 3.09 3.49
C GLU A 133 5.50 2.51 4.88
N ALA A 134 5.45 3.36 5.91
CA ALA A 134 5.68 3.06 7.33
C ALA A 134 4.82 1.94 7.98
N GLY A 135 4.01 1.20 7.21
CA GLY A 135 3.30 0.00 7.62
C GLY A 135 3.79 -1.32 7.02
N ALA A 136 4.84 -1.35 6.18
CA ALA A 136 5.27 -2.58 5.50
C ALA A 136 6.47 -3.29 6.16
N ALA A 137 7.25 -2.63 7.01
CA ALA A 137 8.42 -3.22 7.65
C ALA A 137 8.33 -3.12 9.18
N THR A 138 7.69 -4.09 9.82
CA THR A 138 7.89 -4.35 11.26
C THR A 138 9.30 -4.90 11.45
N LYS A 139 10.28 -3.99 11.47
CA LYS A 139 11.71 -4.26 11.58
C LYS A 139 12.02 -4.79 12.99
N GLY A 140 11.72 -6.07 13.24
CA GLY A 140 12.00 -6.72 14.53
C GLY A 140 11.14 -7.94 14.87
N GLU A 141 10.05 -8.19 14.15
CA GLU A 141 9.25 -9.40 14.37
C GLU A 141 9.75 -10.54 13.50
N LYS A 142 9.87 -11.75 14.08
CA LYS A 142 10.15 -12.96 13.31
C LYS A 142 9.09 -13.06 12.22
N SER A 143 9.53 -13.19 10.96
CA SER A 143 8.60 -13.23 9.85
C SER A 143 7.65 -14.43 10.01
N ALA A 144 6.44 -14.34 9.44
CA ALA A 144 5.48 -15.44 9.49
C ALA A 144 6.08 -16.75 8.94
N ALA A 145 6.96 -16.65 7.93
CA ALA A 145 7.72 -17.75 7.37
C ALA A 145 8.68 -18.40 8.40
N ASP A 146 9.40 -17.58 9.17
CA ASP A 146 10.31 -18.09 10.21
C ASP A 146 9.54 -18.81 11.32
N ILE A 147 8.39 -18.29 11.74
CA ILE A 147 7.55 -18.92 12.77
C ILE A 147 6.99 -20.26 12.26
N ALA A 148 6.62 -20.34 10.98
CA ALA A 148 6.13 -21.56 10.36
C ALA A 148 7.22 -22.62 10.15
N ALA A 149 8.51 -22.25 10.15
CA ALA A 149 9.63 -23.19 10.07
C ALA A 149 10.01 -23.79 11.45
N LEU A 150 9.65 -23.14 12.57
CA LEU A 150 9.95 -23.63 13.92
C LEU A 150 9.25 -24.97 14.24
N PRO A 151 9.76 -25.81 15.15
CA PRO A 151 9.06 -27.01 15.60
C PRO A 151 7.78 -26.66 16.38
N ARG A 152 6.78 -27.54 16.38
CA ARG A 152 5.43 -27.30 16.96
C ARG A 152 5.49 -26.74 18.39
N ALA A 153 6.28 -27.34 19.27
CA ALA A 153 6.43 -26.89 20.66
C ALA A 153 7.05 -25.48 20.78
N ALA A 154 7.93 -25.09 19.86
CA ALA A 154 8.50 -23.74 19.84
C ALA A 154 7.49 -22.71 19.30
N ARG A 155 6.63 -23.09 18.34
CA ARG A 155 5.50 -22.27 17.90
C ARG A 155 4.54 -22.00 19.05
N ASP A 156 4.18 -23.03 19.82
CA ASP A 156 3.27 -22.89 20.97
C ASP A 156 3.85 -22.00 22.08
N LYS A 157 5.17 -22.08 22.32
CA LYS A 157 5.85 -21.18 23.25
C LYS A 157 5.86 -19.74 22.73
N TYR A 158 6.09 -19.55 21.43
CA TYR A 158 6.07 -18.23 20.79
C TYR A 158 4.67 -17.60 20.86
N THR A 159 3.61 -18.34 20.51
CA THR A 159 2.23 -17.85 20.57
C THR A 159 1.80 -17.53 22.01
N LYS A 160 2.16 -18.36 23.00
CA LYS A 160 1.93 -18.06 24.42
C LYS A 160 2.65 -16.80 24.88
N LYS A 161 3.91 -16.59 24.45
CA LYS A 161 4.66 -15.36 24.76
C LYS A 161 4.02 -14.14 24.10
N GLN A 162 3.66 -14.23 22.83
CA GLN A 162 2.97 -13.15 22.10
C GLN A 162 1.62 -12.83 22.73
N ALA A 163 0.82 -13.84 23.08
CA ALA A 163 -0.46 -13.63 23.77
C ALA A 163 -0.28 -12.93 25.13
N LYS A 164 0.76 -13.27 25.90
CA LYS A 164 1.06 -12.57 27.17
C LYS A 164 1.42 -11.11 26.94
N LEU A 165 2.19 -10.80 25.90
CA LEU A 165 2.54 -9.41 25.55
C LEU A 165 1.29 -8.63 25.09
N LEU A 166 0.48 -9.23 24.21
CA LEU A 166 -0.73 -8.60 23.67
C LEU A 166 -1.85 -8.40 24.69
N LYS A 167 -1.91 -9.19 25.77
CA LYS A 167 -2.93 -9.05 26.83
C LYS A 167 -2.95 -7.66 27.46
N ASN A 168 -1.79 -7.02 27.58
CA ASN A 168 -1.66 -5.71 28.24
C ASN A 168 -1.74 -4.53 27.24
N VAL A 169 -1.79 -4.79 25.94
CA VAL A 169 -1.76 -3.75 24.89
C VAL A 169 -3.16 -3.62 24.28
N PRO A 170 -3.78 -2.43 24.33
CA PRO A 170 -5.04 -2.18 23.63
C PRO A 170 -4.92 -2.46 22.14
N LYS A 171 -5.93 -3.10 21.54
CA LYS A 171 -5.95 -3.36 20.09
C LYS A 171 -5.93 -2.03 19.33
N PRO A 172 -5.00 -1.82 18.38
CA PRO A 172 -4.95 -0.58 17.62
C PRO A 172 -6.16 -0.49 16.69
N ILE A 173 -6.98 0.54 16.87
CA ILE A 173 -8.12 0.83 16.00
C ILE A 173 -7.59 1.52 14.73
N PRO A 174 -7.90 1.03 13.51
CA PRO A 174 -7.52 1.68 12.27
C PRO A 174 -7.93 3.15 12.22
N LEU A 175 -7.09 4.00 11.64
CA LEU A 175 -7.29 5.45 11.64
C LEU A 175 -8.66 5.88 11.06
N HIS A 176 -9.14 5.20 10.01
CA HIS A 176 -10.42 5.51 9.38
C HIS A 176 -11.66 5.04 10.17
N GLU A 177 -11.48 4.24 11.23
CA GLU A 177 -12.55 3.82 12.15
C GLU A 177 -12.56 4.66 13.44
N GLN A 178 -11.57 5.54 13.64
CA GLN A 178 -11.49 6.38 14.83
C GLN A 178 -12.45 7.58 14.74
N SER A 179 -13.12 7.90 15.84
CA SER A 179 -14.03 9.06 15.98
C SER A 179 -13.36 10.30 16.56
N LYS A 180 -12.02 10.37 16.55
CA LYS A 180 -11.26 11.50 17.11
C LYS A 180 -11.19 12.63 16.10
N ASP A 181 -11.20 13.87 16.59
CA ASP A 181 -11.04 15.05 15.75
C ASP A 181 -9.68 15.05 15.03
N LEU A 182 -9.74 15.24 13.71
CA LEU A 182 -8.56 15.26 12.82
C LEU A 182 -7.76 16.57 12.94
N THR A 183 -8.42 17.64 13.36
CA THR A 183 -7.84 18.98 13.50
C THR A 183 -8.19 19.48 14.89
N ARG A 184 -7.22 19.46 15.79
CA ARG A 184 -7.40 19.99 17.13
C ARG A 184 -7.30 21.52 17.11
N PRO A 185 -7.94 22.21 18.07
CA PRO A 185 -7.79 23.67 18.20
C PRO A 185 -6.32 24.04 18.40
N GLY A 186 -5.82 25.00 17.61
CA GLY A 186 -4.44 25.49 17.65
C GLY A 186 -3.47 24.81 16.68
N GLU A 187 -3.91 23.81 15.89
CA GLU A 187 -3.05 23.16 14.91
C GLU A 187 -3.08 23.85 13.54
N SER A 188 -1.96 23.78 12.81
CA SER A 188 -1.83 24.42 11.49
C SER A 188 -2.64 23.71 10.41
N ALA A 189 -3.08 24.47 9.40
CA ALA A 189 -3.84 23.94 8.27
C ALA A 189 -3.08 22.82 7.52
N VAL A 190 -1.75 22.91 7.42
CA VAL A 190 -0.92 21.89 6.74
C VAL A 190 -1.00 20.54 7.45
N VAL A 191 -0.88 20.54 8.78
CA VAL A 191 -0.98 19.32 9.59
C VAL A 191 -2.40 18.72 9.47
N SER A 192 -3.42 19.58 9.47
CA SER A 192 -4.80 19.16 9.27
C SER A 192 -5.01 18.43 7.93
N MET A 193 -4.37 18.91 6.86
CA MET A 193 -4.46 18.31 5.53
C MET A 193 -3.72 16.96 5.48
N GLN A 194 -2.55 16.86 6.10
CA GLN A 194 -1.80 15.60 6.18
C GLN A 194 -2.61 14.51 6.89
N ARG A 195 -3.23 14.81 8.04
CA ARG A 195 -4.06 13.83 8.76
C ARG A 195 -5.28 13.37 7.96
N ARG A 196 -5.92 14.29 7.22
CA ARG A 196 -7.00 13.91 6.29
C ARG A 196 -6.51 12.97 5.20
N GLN A 197 -5.32 13.21 4.64
CA GLN A 197 -4.73 12.31 3.65
C GLN A 197 -4.43 10.93 4.24
N GLU A 198 -3.95 10.83 5.48
CA GLU A 198 -3.70 9.57 6.16
C GLU A 198 -4.99 8.74 6.36
N VAL A 199 -6.10 9.38 6.75
CA VAL A 199 -7.42 8.72 6.83
C VAL A 199 -7.83 8.17 5.46
N VAL A 200 -7.65 8.96 4.40
CA VAL A 200 -7.95 8.54 3.02
C VAL A 200 -7.05 7.37 2.59
N ARG A 201 -5.76 7.38 2.92
CA ARG A 201 -4.86 6.25 2.63
C ARG A 201 -5.28 5.00 3.41
N SER A 202 -5.61 5.13 4.69
CA SER A 202 -6.07 4.02 5.54
C SER A 202 -7.35 3.37 5.00
N SER A 203 -8.37 4.17 4.69
CA SER A 203 -9.64 3.69 4.12
C SER A 203 -9.47 3.06 2.73
N ARG A 204 -8.62 3.63 1.86
CA ARG A 204 -8.29 3.03 0.56
C ARG A 204 -7.61 1.68 0.71
N ASN A 205 -6.69 1.55 1.66
CA ASN A 205 -6.03 0.28 1.93
C ASN A 205 -7.01 -0.78 2.46
N ALA A 206 -7.92 -0.41 3.35
CA ALA A 206 -8.98 -1.30 3.83
C ALA A 206 -9.89 -1.75 2.66
N ARG A 207 -10.33 -0.82 1.81
CA ARG A 207 -11.13 -1.13 0.62
C ARG A 207 -10.41 -2.06 -0.35
N ARG A 208 -9.12 -1.82 -0.61
CA ARG A 208 -8.31 -2.69 -1.48
C ARG A 208 -8.19 -4.11 -0.92
N LYS A 209 -8.08 -4.26 0.41
CA LYS A 209 -8.05 -5.58 1.07
C LYS A 209 -9.41 -6.28 0.95
N ALA A 210 -10.51 -5.57 1.21
CA ALA A 210 -11.86 -6.10 1.07
C ALA A 210 -12.15 -6.58 -0.36
N ILE A 211 -11.80 -5.79 -1.38
CA ILE A 211 -11.96 -6.19 -2.79
C ILE A 211 -11.14 -7.45 -3.11
N LYS A 212 -9.91 -7.56 -2.59
CA LYS A 212 -9.08 -8.75 -2.81
C LYS A 212 -9.70 -9.99 -2.15
N GLU A 213 -10.20 -9.86 -0.93
CA GLU A 213 -10.88 -10.93 -0.21
C GLU A 213 -12.18 -11.35 -0.91
N GLU A 214 -13.01 -10.39 -1.31
CA GLU A 214 -14.25 -10.65 -2.05
C GLU A 214 -13.97 -11.35 -3.39
N ASN A 215 -12.99 -10.86 -4.16
CA ASN A 215 -12.58 -11.51 -5.41
C ASN A 215 -12.05 -12.93 -5.17
N PHE A 216 -11.32 -13.15 -4.07
CA PHE A 216 -10.82 -14.47 -3.70
C PHE A 216 -11.97 -15.41 -3.33
N LEU A 217 -12.88 -14.96 -2.46
CA LEU A 217 -14.04 -15.74 -2.02
C LEU A 217 -15.03 -16.01 -3.15
N ARG A 218 -15.18 -15.08 -4.10
CA ARG A 218 -16.02 -15.27 -5.31
C ARG A 218 -15.41 -16.24 -6.32
N GLY A 219 -14.08 -16.43 -6.28
CA GLY A 219 -13.36 -17.35 -7.16
C GLY A 219 -13.19 -18.77 -6.62
N LEU A 220 -13.57 -18.99 -5.35
CA LEU A 220 -13.69 -20.31 -4.72
C LEU A 220 -15.05 -20.94 -5.06
#